data_AF-A0A8J8JL43-F1
#
_entry.id   AF-A0A8J8JL43-F1
#
_cell.length_a   1.000
_cell.length_b   1.000
_cell.length_c   1.000
_cell.angle_alpha   90.00
_cell.angle_beta   90.00
_cell.angle_gamma   90.00
#
_symmetry.space_group_name_H-M   'P 1'
#
loop_
_entity.id
_entity.type
_entity.pdbx_description
1 polymer ?
#
loop_
_entity_poly.entity_id
_entity_poly.type
_entity_poly.pdbx_seq_one_letter_code
_entity_poly.pdbx_strand_id
1 'polypeptide(L)'
;MYQVKKSKSGYIFDKPRERIAFMFLKDGTYMMYHDEKTLCYSPRPVNVSTEEIDRFEKTEEPPELIKRIKAGEYPEGFIVKKLPPIDEDLKPLNPSRKCVILFTGFQDTVIDYVECDGETLAVARLIDEPDKVCRFRGRGNYKVAAVKLKRGEECLRREEFGKAVEECREGLQAPQ
;
A
#
# COMPACT_ATOMS: atom_id res chain seq x y z
N MET A 1 -7.16 -8.38 -12.52
CA MET A 1 -8.41 -7.80 -12.03
C MET A 1 -8.17 -7.08 -10.71
N TYR A 2 -8.80 -5.92 -10.49
CA TYR A 2 -8.72 -5.22 -9.19
C TYR A 2 -9.67 -5.89 -8.17
N GLN A 3 -9.25 -5.98 -6.92
CA GLN A 3 -10.18 -6.18 -5.81
C GLN A 3 -10.78 -4.83 -5.43
N VAL A 4 -12.10 -4.68 -5.61
CA VAL A 4 -12.78 -3.40 -5.36
C VAL A 4 -13.48 -3.43 -4.00
N LYS A 5 -13.28 -2.36 -3.22
CA LYS A 5 -14.01 -2.07 -1.98
C LYS A 5 -14.75 -0.76 -2.17
N LYS A 6 -16.07 -0.80 -2.04
CA LYS A 6 -16.97 0.34 -2.25
C LYS A 6 -17.71 0.68 -0.97
N SER A 7 -17.87 1.97 -0.73
CA SER A 7 -18.68 2.51 0.37
C SER A 7 -19.29 3.85 -0.03
N LYS A 8 -20.16 4.42 0.82
CA LYS A 8 -20.68 5.78 0.63
C LYS A 8 -19.55 6.85 0.63
N SER A 9 -18.41 6.53 1.23
CA SER A 9 -17.28 7.45 1.38
C SER A 9 -16.24 7.31 0.27
N GLY A 10 -16.41 6.38 -0.68
CA GLY A 10 -15.44 6.19 -1.77
C GLY A 10 -15.23 4.75 -2.22
N TYR A 11 -14.27 4.60 -3.13
CA TYR A 11 -13.88 3.36 -3.79
C TYR A 11 -12.39 3.12 -3.60
N ILE A 12 -12.01 1.87 -3.33
CA ILE A 12 -10.62 1.43 -3.30
C ILE A 12 -10.48 0.27 -4.27
N PHE A 13 -9.60 0.43 -5.25
CA PHE A 13 -9.20 -0.58 -6.22
C PHE A 13 -7.82 -1.09 -5.83
N ASP A 14 -7.78 -2.32 -5.32
CA ASP A 14 -6.56 -2.97 -4.82
C ASP A 14 -6.03 -4.00 -5.83
N LYS A 15 -4.73 -3.95 -6.08
CA LYS A 15 -3.89 -5.05 -6.58
C LYS A 15 -2.79 -5.28 -5.54
N PRO A 16 -2.09 -6.43 -5.55
CA PRO A 16 -1.05 -6.72 -4.57
C PRO A 16 0.01 -5.60 -4.41
N ARG A 17 0.29 -4.86 -5.49
CA ARG A 17 1.37 -3.87 -5.55
C ARG A 17 0.92 -2.52 -6.09
N GLU A 18 -0.39 -2.31 -6.18
CA GLU A 18 -0.95 -1.08 -6.70
C GLU A 18 -2.29 -0.81 -6.03
N ARG A 19 -2.54 0.44 -5.65
CA ARG A 19 -3.83 0.87 -5.14
C ARG A 19 -4.24 2.16 -5.82
N ILE A 20 -5.52 2.24 -6.16
CA ILE A 20 -6.19 3.48 -6.52
C ILE A 20 -7.33 3.67 -5.51
N ALA A 21 -7.36 4.80 -4.82
CA ALA A 21 -8.44 5.16 -3.91
C ALA A 21 -9.08 6.47 -4.36
N PHE A 22 -10.40 6.47 -4.50
CA PHE A 22 -11.22 7.66 -4.66
C PHE A 22 -12.00 7.87 -3.36
N MET A 23 -11.90 9.05 -2.76
CA MET A 23 -12.54 9.39 -1.49
C MET A 23 -13.52 10.52 -1.73
N PHE A 24 -14.78 10.33 -1.34
CA PHE A 24 -15.82 11.33 -1.49
C PHE A 24 -15.94 12.14 -0.22
N LEU A 25 -15.48 13.39 -0.27
CA LEU A 25 -15.60 14.37 0.80
C LEU A 25 -16.68 15.40 0.44
N LYS A 26 -17.00 16.28 1.39
CA LYS A 26 -18.10 17.26 1.24
C LYS A 26 -17.89 18.22 0.07
N ASP A 27 -16.65 18.52 -0.25
CA ASP A 27 -16.19 19.48 -1.25
C ASP A 27 -15.77 18.82 -2.58
N GLY A 28 -15.82 17.48 -2.67
CA GLY A 28 -15.62 16.74 -3.92
C GLY A 28 -14.86 15.43 -3.75
N THR A 29 -14.39 14.90 -4.88
CA THR A 29 -13.66 13.63 -4.96
C THR A 29 -12.17 13.87 -4.78
N TYR A 30 -11.54 13.17 -3.84
CA TYR A 30 -10.09 13.14 -3.66
C TYR A 30 -9.53 11.81 -4.16
N MET A 31 -8.27 11.78 -4.55
CA MET A 31 -7.66 10.60 -5.14
C MET A 31 -6.29 10.32 -4.54
N MET A 32 -5.99 9.03 -4.37
CA MET A 32 -4.67 8.52 -4.07
C MET A 32 -4.36 7.35 -5.01
N TYR A 33 -3.15 7.35 -5.53
CA TYR A 33 -2.57 6.29 -6.33
C TYR A 33 -1.23 5.90 -5.71
N HIS A 34 -0.95 4.60 -5.63
CA HIS A 34 0.42 4.15 -5.50
C HIS A 34 0.66 2.87 -6.29
N ASP A 35 1.91 2.70 -6.72
CA ASP A 35 2.46 1.43 -7.21
C ASP A 35 3.66 1.03 -6.35
N GLU A 36 4.64 0.31 -6.92
CA GLU A 36 5.87 -0.08 -6.22
C GLU A 36 6.91 1.03 -6.09
N LYS A 37 6.78 2.12 -6.86
CA LYS A 37 7.80 3.15 -7.00
C LYS A 37 7.30 4.52 -6.62
N THR A 38 6.00 4.76 -6.73
CA THR A 38 5.43 6.09 -6.68
C THR A 38 4.22 6.08 -5.77
N LEU A 39 4.15 7.07 -4.91
CA LEU A 39 2.94 7.51 -4.27
C LEU A 39 2.53 8.86 -4.89
N CYS A 40 1.25 8.99 -5.20
CA CYS A 40 0.68 10.19 -5.81
C CYS A 40 -0.70 10.46 -5.19
N TYR A 41 -0.95 11.65 -4.67
CA TYR A 41 -2.26 11.98 -4.11
C TYR A 41 -2.63 13.45 -4.31
N SER A 42 -3.94 13.70 -4.38
CA SER A 42 -4.49 15.02 -4.59
C SER A 42 -4.73 15.73 -3.24
N PRO A 43 -4.15 16.91 -3.00
CA PRO A 43 -4.49 17.73 -1.83
C PRO A 43 -5.77 18.57 -2.05
N ARG A 44 -6.33 18.54 -3.27
CA ARG A 44 -7.57 19.22 -3.67
C ARG A 44 -8.50 18.21 -4.38
N PRO A 45 -9.80 18.53 -4.50
CA PRO A 45 -10.71 17.70 -5.28
C PRO A 45 -10.25 17.57 -6.73
N VAL A 46 -10.41 16.37 -7.29
CA VAL A 46 -10.11 16.04 -8.68
C VAL A 46 -11.38 16.08 -9.53
N ASN A 47 -11.22 16.42 -10.80
CA ASN A 47 -12.30 16.33 -11.78
C ASN A 47 -12.45 14.88 -12.28
N VAL A 48 -12.94 14.00 -11.41
CA VAL A 48 -13.33 12.63 -11.74
C VAL A 48 -14.71 12.39 -11.15
N SER A 49 -15.68 12.09 -12.01
CA SER A 49 -17.05 11.89 -11.59
C SER A 49 -17.27 10.50 -10.99
N THR A 50 -18.33 10.34 -10.19
CA THR A 50 -18.71 9.03 -9.65
C THR A 50 -19.07 8.05 -10.79
N GLU A 51 -19.67 8.53 -11.87
CA GLU A 51 -20.01 7.72 -13.05
C GLU A 51 -18.76 7.18 -13.75
N GLU A 52 -17.67 7.97 -13.81
CA GLU A 52 -16.38 7.49 -14.33
C GLU A 52 -15.79 6.38 -13.46
N ILE A 53 -15.90 6.52 -12.14
CA ILE A 53 -15.41 5.53 -11.16
C ILE A 53 -16.26 4.24 -11.23
N ASP A 54 -17.58 4.36 -11.33
CA ASP A 54 -18.50 3.23 -11.52
C ASP A 54 -18.26 2.50 -12.84
N ARG A 55 -17.94 3.23 -13.91
CA ARG A 55 -17.56 2.61 -15.19
C ARG A 55 -16.25 1.85 -15.04
N PHE A 56 -15.24 2.42 -14.38
CA PHE A 56 -13.98 1.73 -14.12
C PHE A 56 -14.18 0.42 -13.34
N GLU A 57 -15.04 0.40 -12.32
CA GLU A 57 -15.39 -0.84 -11.61
C GLU A 57 -15.97 -1.92 -12.55
N LYS A 58 -16.83 -1.52 -13.49
CA LYS A 58 -17.50 -2.46 -14.40
C LYS A 58 -16.65 -2.91 -15.58
N THR A 59 -15.82 -2.03 -16.12
CA THR A 59 -15.10 -2.26 -17.38
C THR A 59 -13.61 -2.49 -17.19
N GLU A 60 -13.09 -2.33 -15.98
CA GLU A 60 -11.66 -2.31 -15.65
C GLU A 60 -10.83 -1.24 -16.39
N GLU A 61 -11.48 -0.33 -17.12
CA GLU A 61 -10.84 0.75 -17.85
C GLU A 61 -10.63 1.95 -16.93
N PRO A 62 -9.38 2.32 -16.58
CA PRO A 62 -9.14 3.39 -15.62
C PRO A 62 -9.61 4.75 -16.16
N PRO A 63 -10.06 5.69 -15.31
CA PRO A 63 -10.29 7.06 -15.72
C PRO A 63 -9.04 7.68 -16.34
N GLU A 64 -9.20 8.64 -17.25
CA GLU A 64 -8.08 9.24 -17.99
C GLU A 64 -7.00 9.82 -17.05
N LEU A 65 -7.43 10.40 -15.93
CA LEU A 65 -6.53 10.86 -14.87
C LEU A 65 -5.58 9.75 -14.37
N ILE A 66 -6.10 8.55 -14.12
CA ILE A 66 -5.29 7.41 -13.65
C ILE A 66 -4.33 6.95 -14.74
N LYS A 67 -4.75 6.92 -16.01
CA LYS A 67 -3.88 6.55 -17.13
C LYS A 67 -2.69 7.49 -17.24
N ARG A 68 -2.93 8.80 -17.15
CA ARG A 68 -1.87 9.84 -17.17
C ARG A 68 -0.91 9.67 -16.00
N ILE A 69 -1.41 9.46 -14.79
CA ILE A 69 -0.57 9.21 -13.60
C ILE A 69 0.31 7.97 -13.79
N LYS A 70 -0.24 6.90 -14.35
CA LYS A 70 0.51 5.67 -14.67
C LYS A 70 1.57 5.87 -15.76
N ALA A 71 1.36 6.82 -16.66
CA ALA A 71 2.34 7.25 -17.66
C ALA A 71 3.42 8.20 -17.10
N GLY A 72 3.32 8.59 -15.82
CA GLY A 72 4.24 9.55 -15.19
C GLY A 72 3.84 11.01 -15.39
N GLU A 73 2.65 11.28 -15.93
CA GLU A 73 2.10 12.62 -16.11
C GLU A 73 1.22 12.99 -14.92
N TYR A 74 1.80 13.67 -13.94
CA TYR A 74 1.10 14.08 -12.73
C TYR A 74 0.43 15.45 -12.91
N PRO A 75 -0.85 15.61 -12.52
CA PRO A 75 -1.50 16.92 -12.55
C PRO A 75 -0.84 17.93 -11.63
N GLU A 76 -1.00 19.22 -11.96
CA GLU A 76 -0.43 20.31 -11.16
C GLU A 76 -0.98 20.32 -9.73
N GLY A 77 -0.07 20.47 -8.76
CA GLY A 77 -0.39 20.50 -7.34
C GLY A 77 -0.67 19.14 -6.70
N PHE A 78 -0.53 18.03 -7.44
CA PHE A 78 -0.50 16.71 -6.81
C PHE A 78 0.80 16.54 -6.03
N ILE A 79 0.71 15.85 -4.89
CA ILE A 79 1.88 15.47 -4.12
C ILE A 79 2.36 14.13 -4.66
N VAL A 80 3.60 14.10 -5.13
CA VAL A 80 4.24 12.92 -5.70
C VAL A 80 5.48 12.60 -4.89
N LYS A 81 5.56 11.37 -4.37
CA LYS A 81 6.68 10.87 -3.59
C LYS A 81 7.20 9.59 -4.20
N LYS A 82 8.52 9.44 -4.20
CA LYS A 82 9.15 8.16 -4.55
C LYS A 82 9.07 7.24 -3.35
N LEU A 83 8.53 6.05 -3.54
CA LEU A 83 8.51 5.01 -2.53
C LEU A 83 9.90 4.41 -2.38
N PRO A 84 10.29 3.99 -1.16
CA PRO A 84 11.50 3.22 -1.00
C PRO A 84 11.40 1.92 -1.81
N PRO A 85 12.54 1.39 -2.32
CA PRO A 85 12.54 0.17 -3.11
C PRO A 85 11.92 -0.97 -2.31
N ILE A 86 11.37 -1.97 -2.98
CA ILE A 86 10.82 -3.16 -2.33
C ILE A 86 11.79 -3.70 -1.28
N ASP A 87 11.28 -3.99 -0.09
CA ASP A 87 12.10 -4.61 0.94
C ASP A 87 12.58 -6.00 0.48
N GLU A 88 13.90 -6.19 0.46
CA GLU A 88 14.51 -7.42 -0.03
C GLU A 88 14.23 -8.61 0.90
N ASP A 89 13.90 -8.38 2.18
CA ASP A 89 13.66 -9.46 3.13
C ASP A 89 12.32 -10.16 2.84
N LEU A 90 11.30 -9.45 2.32
CA LEU A 90 10.02 -10.05 1.91
C LEU A 90 9.97 -10.48 0.44
N LYS A 91 11.00 -10.17 -0.35
CA LYS A 91 11.07 -10.52 -1.77
C LYS A 91 10.92 -12.02 -2.07
N PRO A 92 11.43 -12.96 -1.24
CA PRO A 92 11.23 -14.40 -1.46
C PRO A 92 9.78 -14.85 -1.40
N LEU A 93 8.88 -14.07 -0.80
CA LEU A 93 7.46 -14.40 -0.60
C LEU A 93 6.55 -13.81 -1.68
N ASN A 94 7.12 -13.44 -2.83
CA ASN A 94 6.37 -13.05 -4.00
C ASN A 94 5.76 -14.29 -4.70
N PRO A 95 4.52 -14.22 -5.21
CA PRO A 95 3.67 -13.03 -5.37
C PRO A 95 2.74 -12.71 -4.19
N SER A 96 2.76 -13.50 -3.10
CA SER A 96 1.85 -13.34 -1.96
C SER A 96 2.04 -12.04 -1.17
N ARG A 97 3.21 -11.40 -1.31
CA ARG A 97 3.48 -10.07 -0.75
C ARG A 97 2.52 -9.01 -1.28
N LYS A 98 2.00 -8.20 -0.36
CA LYS A 98 1.15 -7.04 -0.59
C LYS A 98 1.89 -5.76 -0.16
N CYS A 99 1.59 -4.63 -0.79
CA CYS A 99 2.13 -3.32 -0.43
C CYS A 99 0.98 -2.32 -0.22
N VAL A 100 1.05 -1.55 0.86
CA VAL A 100 0.05 -0.53 1.19
C VAL A 100 0.69 0.73 1.77
N ILE A 101 0.08 1.88 1.49
CA ILE A 101 0.43 3.15 2.11
C ILE A 101 -0.52 3.48 3.27
N LEU A 102 0.04 3.89 4.40
CA LEU A 102 -0.71 4.40 5.55
C LEU A 102 -0.48 5.90 5.70
N PHE A 103 -1.54 6.67 5.46
CA PHE A 103 -1.62 8.11 5.74
C PHE A 103 -2.09 8.32 7.17
N THR A 104 -1.27 8.94 8.01
CA THR A 104 -1.70 9.37 9.35
C THR A 104 -1.60 10.88 9.54
N GLY A 105 -1.40 11.65 8.47
CA GLY A 105 -1.24 13.11 8.52
C GLY A 105 0.08 13.61 9.13
N PHE A 106 0.91 12.72 9.66
CA PHE A 106 2.21 13.05 10.26
C PHE A 106 3.37 12.59 9.38
N GLN A 107 3.43 11.29 9.09
CA GLN A 107 4.46 10.69 8.26
C GLN A 107 3.84 9.58 7.41
N ASP A 108 4.00 9.69 6.10
CA ASP A 108 3.53 8.67 5.18
C ASP A 108 4.41 7.43 5.32
N THR A 109 3.77 6.27 5.38
CA THR A 109 4.47 5.01 5.65
C THR A 109 4.07 3.99 4.62
N VAL A 110 5.05 3.37 3.97
CA VAL A 110 4.83 2.19 3.15
C VAL A 110 4.98 0.96 4.03
N ILE A 111 4.10 -0.02 3.80
CA ILE A 111 4.09 -1.29 4.52
C ILE A 111 4.08 -2.40 3.48
N ASP A 112 5.18 -3.13 3.39
CA ASP A 112 5.28 -4.41 2.70
C ASP A 112 4.83 -5.50 3.68
N TYR A 113 3.92 -6.39 3.30
CA TYR A 113 3.46 -7.45 4.20
C TYR A 113 3.01 -8.72 3.50
N VAL A 114 2.94 -9.80 4.25
CA VAL A 114 2.42 -11.10 3.85
C VAL A 114 1.73 -11.76 5.04
N GLU A 115 0.69 -12.53 4.74
CA GLU A 115 -0.07 -13.30 5.72
C GLU A 115 0.37 -14.77 5.59
N CYS A 116 0.86 -15.36 6.69
CA CYS A 116 1.38 -16.73 6.76
C CYS A 116 0.73 -17.44 7.95
N ASP A 117 -0.09 -18.46 7.70
CA ASP A 117 -0.69 -19.33 8.75
C ASP A 117 -1.29 -18.59 9.96
N GLY A 118 -2.02 -17.50 9.70
CA GLY A 118 -2.68 -16.69 10.72
C GLY A 118 -1.79 -15.64 11.40
N GLU A 119 -0.51 -15.56 11.03
CA GLU A 119 0.40 -14.48 11.38
C GLU A 119 0.61 -13.51 10.21
N THR A 120 1.02 -12.29 10.52
CA THR A 120 1.44 -11.29 9.53
C THR A 120 2.91 -10.99 9.71
N LEU A 121 3.67 -11.10 8.62
CA LEU A 121 5.00 -10.52 8.50
C LEU A 121 4.87 -9.18 7.81
N ALA A 122 5.36 -8.11 8.42
CA ALA A 122 5.27 -6.76 7.86
C ALA A 122 6.56 -5.98 8.05
N VAL A 123 6.91 -5.19 7.04
CA VAL A 123 8.01 -4.24 7.04
C VAL A 123 7.44 -2.86 6.77
N ALA A 124 7.44 -2.00 7.77
CA ALA A 124 7.02 -0.61 7.65
C ALA A 124 8.24 0.30 7.48
N ARG A 125 8.14 1.28 6.58
CA ARG A 125 9.18 2.29 6.33
C ARG A 125 8.55 3.65 6.13
N LEU A 126 9.16 4.69 6.69
CA LEU A 126 8.76 6.06 6.41
C LEU A 126 9.16 6.41 4.99
N ILE A 127 8.26 7.03 4.22
CA ILE A 127 8.54 7.36 2.81
C ILE A 127 9.64 8.41 2.72
N ASP A 128 9.60 9.42 3.60
CA ASP A 128 10.56 10.53 3.60
C ASP A 128 11.86 10.20 4.37
N GLU A 129 11.88 9.12 5.15
CA GLU A 129 13.04 8.64 5.93
C GLU A 129 13.20 7.12 5.78
N PRO A 130 13.58 6.61 4.61
CA PRO A 130 13.48 5.19 4.26
C PRO A 130 14.39 4.26 5.09
N ASP A 131 15.43 4.82 5.72
CA ASP A 131 16.33 4.10 6.63
C ASP A 131 15.65 3.74 7.97
N LYS A 132 14.55 4.42 8.32
CA LYS A 132 13.73 4.06 9.48
C LYS A 132 12.80 2.91 9.09
N VAL A 133 13.19 1.71 9.50
CA VAL A 133 12.50 0.46 9.20
C VAL A 133 11.99 -0.20 10.48
N CYS A 134 10.75 -0.69 10.47
CA CYS A 134 10.24 -1.58 11.50
C CYS A 134 9.81 -2.91 10.88
N ARG A 135 10.43 -4.00 11.35
CA ARG A 135 10.06 -5.37 11.01
C ARG A 135 9.17 -5.94 12.11
N PHE A 136 8.09 -6.59 11.71
CA PHE A 136 7.07 -7.11 12.61
C PHE A 136 6.65 -8.51 12.19
N ARG A 137 6.51 -9.39 13.18
CA ARG A 137 5.81 -10.67 13.08
C ARG A 137 4.77 -10.72 14.19
N GLY A 138 3.58 -11.21 13.88
CA GLY A 138 2.63 -11.62 14.90
C GLY A 138 1.21 -11.76 14.37
N ARG A 139 0.32 -12.24 15.25
CA ARG A 139 -1.11 -12.29 14.96
C ARG A 139 -1.70 -10.88 14.92
N GLY A 140 -2.47 -10.57 13.89
CA GLY A 140 -3.16 -9.29 13.76
C GLY A 140 -2.90 -8.60 12.43
N ASN A 141 -2.88 -7.27 12.47
CA ASN A 141 -2.90 -6.43 11.26
C ASN A 141 -1.50 -5.85 10.96
N TYR A 142 -1.10 -5.86 9.69
CA TYR A 142 0.16 -5.26 9.19
C TYR A 142 0.38 -3.80 9.64
N LYS A 143 -0.68 -3.05 9.94
CA LYS A 143 -0.62 -1.67 10.46
C LYS A 143 0.17 -1.55 11.78
N VAL A 144 0.28 -2.63 12.54
CA VAL A 144 1.05 -2.65 13.80
C VAL A 144 2.51 -2.27 13.55
N ALA A 145 3.12 -2.71 12.44
CA ALA A 145 4.49 -2.34 12.07
C ALA A 145 4.66 -0.82 11.93
N ALA A 146 3.70 -0.15 11.29
CA ALA A 146 3.73 1.31 11.13
C ALA A 146 3.51 2.05 12.45
N VAL A 147 2.66 1.54 13.33
CA VAL A 147 2.44 2.11 14.66
C VAL A 147 3.71 2.01 15.50
N LYS A 148 4.35 0.83 15.52
CA LYS A 148 5.62 0.61 16.23
C LYS A 148 6.71 1.55 15.74
N LEU A 149 6.86 1.66 14.42
CA LEU A 149 7.83 2.55 13.78
C LEU A 149 7.64 4.01 14.24
N LYS A 150 6.41 4.51 14.20
CA LYS A 150 6.09 5.90 14.55
C LYS A 150 6.26 6.21 16.04
N ARG A 151 6.09 5.20 16.90
CA ARG A 151 6.25 5.33 18.35
C ARG A 151 7.67 5.08 18.83
N GLY A 152 8.58 4.68 17.95
CA GLY A 152 9.93 4.27 18.34
C GLY A 152 9.93 3.03 19.24
N GLU A 153 8.93 2.17 19.11
CA GLU A 153 8.88 0.91 19.83
C GLU A 153 9.88 -0.10 19.26
N GLU A 154 10.23 -1.11 20.06
CA GLU A 154 11.08 -2.19 19.60
C GLU A 154 10.44 -2.96 18.44
N CYS A 155 11.25 -3.15 17.39
CA CYS A 155 10.94 -3.89 16.18
C CYS A 155 11.95 -5.04 16.03
N LEU A 156 11.56 -6.08 15.29
CA LEU A 156 12.43 -7.24 15.09
C LEU A 156 13.71 -6.87 14.37
N ARG A 157 14.81 -7.52 14.76
CA ARG A 157 16.06 -7.40 14.03
C ARG A 157 15.95 -8.13 12.69
N ARG A 158 16.79 -7.74 11.74
CA ARG A 158 16.79 -8.32 10.39
C ARG A 158 16.99 -9.83 10.40
N GLU A 159 17.89 -10.34 11.24
CA GLU A 159 18.17 -11.78 11.35
C GLU A 159 16.97 -12.58 11.88
N GLU A 160 16.29 -12.05 12.90
CA GLU A 160 15.10 -12.68 13.50
C GLU A 160 13.93 -12.69 12.50
N PHE A 161 13.76 -11.57 11.78
CA PHE A 161 12.75 -11.48 10.75
C PHE A 161 13.05 -12.41 9.57
N GLY A 162 14.31 -12.53 9.17
CA GLY A 162 14.75 -13.45 8.11
C GLY A 162 14.39 -14.91 8.42
N LYS A 163 14.59 -15.36 9.67
CA LYS A 163 14.14 -16.71 10.09
C LYS A 163 12.64 -16.89 9.94
N ALA A 164 11.85 -15.89 10.34
CA ALA A 164 10.40 -15.94 10.20
C ALA A 164 9.93 -15.96 8.72
N VAL A 165 10.64 -15.26 7.84
CA VAL A 165 10.39 -15.28 6.39
C VAL A 165 10.63 -16.69 5.84
N GLU A 166 11.73 -17.33 6.21
CA GLU A 166 12.06 -18.68 5.77
C GLU A 166 11.04 -19.71 6.28
N GLU A 167 10.64 -19.63 7.55
CA GLU A 167 9.55 -20.45 8.12
C GLU A 167 8.25 -20.29 7.33
N CYS A 168 7.86 -19.05 7.00
CA CYS A 168 6.69 -18.80 6.17
C CYS A 168 6.84 -19.38 4.76
N ARG A 169 8.03 -19.26 4.16
CA ARG A 169 8.29 -19.79 2.81
C ARG A 169 8.16 -21.30 2.76
N GLU A 170 8.72 -22.00 3.74
CA GLU A 170 8.62 -23.45 3.85
C GLU A 170 7.18 -23.91 4.08
N GLY A 171 6.43 -23.21 4.94
CA GLY A 171 5.01 -23.48 5.18
C GLY A 171 4.14 -23.30 3.93
N LEU A 172 4.42 -22.28 3.10
CA LEU A 172 3.74 -22.06 1.83
C LEU A 172 4.05 -23.11 0.75
N GLN A 173 5.16 -23.85 0.88
CA GLN A 173 5.60 -24.88 -0.08
C GLN A 173 5.22 -26.29 0.34
N ALA A 174 4.77 -26.50 1.57
CA ALA A 174 4.29 -27.80 2.03
C ALA A 174 2.96 -28.16 1.34
N PRO A 175 2.78 -29.38 0.80
CA PRO A 175 1.50 -29.80 0.23
C PRO A 175 0.43 -29.84 1.33
N GLN A 176 -0.70 -29.16 1.09
CA GLN A 176 -1.92 -29.30 1.89
C GLN A 176 -2.57 -30.66 1.69
#